data_AF-A0A8T0ZQN0-F1
#
_entry.id   AF-A0A8T0ZQN0-F1
#
_cell.length_a   1.000
_cell.length_b   1.000
_cell.length_c   1.000
_cell.angle_alpha   90.00
_cell.angle_beta   90.00
_cell.angle_gamma   90.00
#
_symmetry.space_group_name_H-M   'P 1'
#
loop_
_entity.id
_entity.type
_entity.pdbx_description
1 polymer ?
#
loop_
_entity_poly.entity_id
_entity_poly.type
_entity_poly.pdbx_seq_one_letter_code
_entity_poly.pdbx_strand_id
1 'polypeptide(L)'
;MVYRTPQEKMLIVHTHKYFLAEAQQRLDPLGRAVRERVAKSVVILESMVTCVLAAYNVHGEEAFAVPPAKRGSPPRSEVENSREFIIGHL
;
A
#
# COMPACT_ATOMS: atom_id res chain seq x y z
N MET A 1 -6.72 7.02 -5.40
CA MET A 1 -5.68 6.03 -5.03
C MET A 1 -6.43 4.76 -4.63
N VAL A 2 -6.36 3.68 -5.41
CA VAL A 2 -7.08 2.43 -5.06
C VAL A 2 -6.49 1.91 -3.75
N TYR A 3 -7.33 1.75 -2.73
CA TYR A 3 -6.89 1.24 -1.43
C TYR A 3 -6.50 -0.23 -1.59
N ARG A 4 -5.27 -0.58 -1.23
CA ARG A 4 -4.77 -1.97 -1.21
C ARG A 4 -4.84 -2.51 0.20
N THR A 5 -5.17 -3.79 0.31
CA THR A 5 -5.16 -4.53 1.56
C THR A 5 -3.74 -4.62 2.13
N PRO A 6 -3.57 -4.81 3.45
CA PRO A 6 -2.27 -5.05 4.06
C PRO A 6 -1.50 -6.20 3.39
N GLN A 7 -2.21 -7.26 3.01
CA GLN A 7 -1.64 -8.44 2.36
C GLN A 7 -1.09 -8.10 0.97
N GLU A 8 -1.81 -7.33 0.16
CA GLU A 8 -1.32 -6.87 -1.15
C GLU A 8 -0.08 -5.96 -1.00
N LYS A 9 -0.06 -5.10 0.02
CA LYS A 9 1.11 -4.25 0.30
C LYS A 9 2.32 -5.09 0.70
N MET A 10 2.12 -6.12 1.53
CA MET A 10 3.17 -7.07 1.90
C MET A 10 3.66 -7.89 0.70
N LEU A 11 2.77 -8.32 -0.19
CA LEU A 11 3.15 -9.00 -1.44
C LEU A 11 4.10 -8.12 -2.26
N ILE A 12 3.78 -6.82 -2.43
CA ILE A 12 4.66 -5.87 -3.13
C ILE A 12 6.04 -5.80 -2.48
N VAL A 13 6.11 -5.72 -1.14
CA VAL A 13 7.38 -5.68 -0.40
C VAL A 13 8.19 -6.96 -0.61
N HIS A 14 7.56 -8.14 -0.49
CA HIS A 14 8.25 -9.41 -0.68
C HIS A 14 8.74 -9.59 -2.12
N THR A 15 7.91 -9.26 -3.11
CA THR A 15 8.29 -9.30 -4.52
C THR A 15 9.44 -8.33 -4.81
N HIS A 16 9.44 -7.15 -4.19
CA HIS A 16 10.56 -6.21 -4.31
C HIS A 16 11.86 -6.78 -3.72
N LYS A 17 11.81 -7.36 -2.51
CA LYS A 17 12.98 -7.99 -1.88
C LYS A 17 13.54 -9.13 -2.73
N TYR A 18 12.67 -9.95 -3.30
CA TYR A 18 13.07 -11.03 -4.22
C TYR A 18 13.80 -10.48 -5.45
N PHE A 19 13.19 -9.55 -6.20
CA PHE A 19 13.81 -9.00 -7.40
C PHE A 19 15.05 -8.16 -7.11
N LEU A 20 15.14 -7.54 -5.92
CA LEU A 20 16.34 -6.82 -5.50
C LEU A 20 17.51 -7.80 -5.31
N ALA A 21 17.28 -8.92 -4.62
CA ALA A 21 18.29 -9.96 -4.42
C ALA A 21 18.68 -10.62 -5.75
N GLU A 22 17.71 -10.94 -6.60
CA GLU A 22 17.94 -11.48 -7.95
C GLU A 22 18.81 -10.52 -8.78
N ALA A 23 18.48 -9.22 -8.79
CA ALA A 23 19.22 -8.23 -9.56
C ALA A 23 20.66 -8.06 -9.04
N GLN A 24 20.86 -8.11 -7.73
CA GLN A 24 22.20 -8.08 -7.13
C GLN A 24 23.04 -9.28 -7.55
N GLN A 25 22.46 -10.49 -7.59
CA GLN A 25 23.16 -11.71 -8.02
C GLN A 25 23.55 -11.68 -9.50
N ARG A 26 22.69 -11.10 -10.35
CA ARG A 26 22.88 -11.07 -11.80
C ARG A 26 23.69 -9.87 -12.29
N LEU A 27 24.09 -8.97 -11.37
CA LEU A 27 24.66 -7.65 -11.71
C LEU A 27 23.73 -6.82 -12.61
N ASP A 28 22.42 -7.05 -12.49
CA ASP A 28 21.39 -6.33 -13.25
C ASP A 28 21.16 -4.93 -12.65
N PRO A 29 20.60 -3.98 -13.43
CA PRO A 29 20.27 -2.64 -12.94
C PRO A 29 19.33 -2.66 -11.73
N LEU A 30 19.72 -1.94 -10.66
CA LEU A 30 18.96 -1.78 -9.43
C LEU A 30 17.99 -0.58 -9.47
N GLY A 31 17.21 -0.38 -8.41
CA GLY A 31 16.38 0.81 -8.23
C GLY A 31 15.14 0.82 -9.11
N ARG A 32 15.06 1.74 -10.07
CA ARG A 32 13.86 1.95 -10.91
C ARG A 32 13.47 0.70 -11.69
N ALA A 33 14.43 0.01 -12.29
CA ALA A 33 14.19 -1.22 -13.06
C ALA A 33 13.59 -2.35 -12.20
N VAL A 34 13.99 -2.44 -10.92
CA VAL A 34 13.40 -3.40 -9.98
C VAL A 34 11.95 -3.01 -9.67
N ARG A 35 11.67 -1.73 -9.41
CA ARG A 35 10.29 -1.26 -9.16
C ARG A 35 9.37 -1.46 -10.36
N GLU A 36 9.85 -1.22 -11.58
CA GLU A 36 9.10 -1.48 -12.80
C GLU A 36 8.80 -2.98 -12.98
N ARG A 37 9.76 -3.87 -12.69
CA ARG A 37 9.52 -5.32 -12.69
C ARG A 37 8.47 -5.73 -11.67
N VAL A 38 8.56 -5.23 -10.44
CA VAL A 38 7.55 -5.47 -9.41
C VAL A 38 6.17 -5.03 -9.89
N ALA A 39 6.07 -3.81 -10.41
CA ALA A 39 4.82 -3.23 -10.92
C ALA A 39 4.19 -4.08 -12.03
N LYS A 40 5.00 -4.58 -12.97
CA LYS A 40 4.55 -5.50 -14.04
C LYS A 40 4.09 -6.84 -13.47
N SER A 41 4.83 -7.43 -12.53
CA SER A 41 4.52 -8.75 -11.97
C SER A 41 3.24 -8.77 -11.13
N VAL A 42 2.93 -7.68 -10.42
CA VAL A 42 1.71 -7.59 -9.58
C VAL A 42 0.61 -6.73 -10.23
N VAL A 43 0.82 -6.31 -11.49
CA VAL A 43 -0.13 -5.54 -12.31
C VAL A 43 -0.64 -4.27 -11.62
N ILE A 44 0.30 -3.42 -11.18
CA ILE A 44 0.01 -2.11 -10.58
C ILE A 44 0.90 -1.02 -11.19
N LEU A 45 0.66 0.23 -10.80
CA LEU A 45 1.51 1.36 -11.19
C LEU A 45 2.82 1.39 -10.38
N GLU A 46 3.93 1.77 -11.03
CA GLU A 46 5.25 1.94 -10.37
C GLU A 46 5.21 2.95 -9.20
N SER A 47 4.38 3.99 -9.32
CA SER A 47 4.16 4.97 -8.25
C SER A 47 3.57 4.34 -6.99
N MET A 48 2.69 3.35 -7.13
CA MET A 48 2.14 2.61 -5.99
C MET A 48 3.21 1.77 -5.31
N VAL A 49 4.06 1.08 -6.09
CA VAL A 49 5.23 0.36 -5.55
C VAL A 49 6.10 1.32 -4.74
N THR A 50 6.38 2.50 -5.30
CA THR A 50 7.20 3.53 -4.63
C THR A 50 6.59 3.98 -3.31
N CYS A 51 5.27 4.29 -3.27
CA CYS A 51 4.59 4.67 -2.04
C CYS A 51 4.60 3.56 -0.98
N VAL A 52 4.35 2.30 -1.37
CA VAL A 52 4.34 1.16 -0.45
C VAL A 52 5.73 0.92 0.13
N LEU A 53 6.77 0.94 -0.70
CA LEU A 53 8.15 0.79 -0.24
C LEU A 53 8.59 1.95 0.65
N ALA A 54 8.20 3.18 0.34
CA ALA A 54 8.50 4.33 1.19
C ALA A 54 7.86 4.16 2.58
N ALA A 55 6.59 3.78 2.66
CA ALA A 55 5.91 3.52 3.93
C ALA A 55 6.58 2.38 4.72
N TYR A 56 6.90 1.27 4.06
CA TYR A 56 7.57 0.13 4.68
C TYR A 56 8.99 0.48 5.18
N ASN A 57 9.75 1.27 4.43
CA ASN A 57 11.09 1.66 4.85
C ASN A 57 11.10 2.56 6.09
N VAL A 58 10.02 3.32 6.32
CA VAL A 58 9.89 4.19 7.50
C VAL A 58 9.33 3.44 8.70
N HIS A 59 8.31 2.60 8.50
CA HIS A 59 7.53 2.01 9.61
C HIS A 59 7.56 0.48 9.67
N GLY A 60 8.22 -0.19 8.73
CA GLY A 60 8.21 -1.65 8.64
C GLY A 60 6.82 -2.22 8.33
N GLU A 61 6.51 -3.38 8.90
CA GLU A 61 5.20 -4.05 8.73
C GLU A 61 4.06 -3.27 9.41
N GLU A 62 4.36 -2.52 10.47
CA GLU A 62 3.39 -1.67 11.16
C GLU A 62 2.79 -0.58 10.26
N ALA A 63 3.47 -0.24 9.16
CA ALA A 63 2.94 0.65 8.11
C ALA A 63 1.59 0.17 7.54
N PHE A 64 1.32 -1.14 7.65
CA PHE A 64 0.16 -1.80 7.06
C PHE A 64 -0.78 -2.40 8.09
N ALA A 65 -0.50 -2.23 9.39
CA ALA A 65 -1.37 -2.70 10.45
C ALA A 65 -2.76 -2.06 10.32
N VAL A 66 -3.81 -2.87 10.43
CA VAL A 66 -5.17 -2.37 10.52
C VAL A 66 -5.33 -1.76 11.91
N PRO A 67 -5.71 -0.47 12.03
CA PRO A 67 -5.93 0.13 13.34
C PRO A 67 -6.93 -0.72 14.13
N PRO A 68 -6.67 -0.99 15.42
CA PRO A 68 -7.63 -1.72 16.24
C PRO A 68 -8.98 -0.99 16.18
N ALA A 69 -10.05 -1.76 15.98
CA ALA A 69 -11.41 -1.22 16.09
C ALA A 69 -11.51 -0.51 17.44
N LYS A 70 -11.77 0.80 17.43
CA LYS A 70 -11.87 1.60 18.66
C LYS A 70 -12.98 0.98 19.53
N ARG A 71 -12.57 0.21 20.55
CA ARG A 71 -13.48 -0.37 21.54
C ARG A 71 -14.00 0.79 22.38
N GLY A 72 -15.16 1.34 22.01
CA GLY A 72 -15.79 2.43 22.75
C GLY A 72 -16.61 3.46 21.96
N SER A 73 -16.71 3.35 20.63
CA SER A 73 -17.71 4.14 19.88
C SER A 73 -18.79 3.19 19.36
N PRO A 74 -20.09 3.49 19.54
CA PRO A 74 -21.14 2.80 18.79
C PRO A 74 -20.80 2.85 17.29
N PRO A 75 -21.19 1.84 16.49
CA PRO A 75 -21.04 1.94 15.05
C PRO A 75 -21.70 3.25 14.61
N ARG A 76 -20.93 4.13 13.95
CA ARG A 76 -21.46 5.34 13.37
C ARG A 76 -22.54 4.90 12.39
N SER A 77 -23.80 5.12 12.74
CA SER A 77 -24.92 4.74 11.90
C SER A 77 -24.75 5.38 10.52
N GLU A 78 -25.08 4.66 9.44
CA GLU A 78 -24.96 5.13 8.06
C GLU A 78 -25.69 6.47 7.79
N VAL A 79 -26.57 6.88 8.70
CA VAL A 79 -27.26 8.18 8.72
C VAL A 79 -26.30 9.39 8.82
N GLU A 80 -25.13 9.24 9.46
CA GLU A 80 -24.17 10.35 9.57
C GLU A 80 -23.30 10.54 8.32
N ASN A 81 -23.10 9.50 7.51
CA ASN A 81 -22.40 9.60 6.23
C ASN A 81 -23.26 10.34 5.19
N SER A 82 -24.59 10.24 5.30
CA SER A 82 -25.52 11.00 4.45
C SER A 82 -25.62 12.49 4.81
N ARG A 83 -25.24 12.90 6.04
CA ARG A 83 -25.31 14.31 6.47
C ARG A 83 -24.16 15.16 5.92
N GLU A 84 -22.98 14.58 5.71
CA GLU A 84 -21.86 15.28 5.06
C GLU A 84 -22.11 15.50 3.56
N PHE A 85 -23.01 14.71 2.94
CA PHE A 85 -23.37 14.88 1.52
C PHE A 85 -24.44 15.96 1.28
N ILE A 86 -25.31 16.25 2.25
CA ILE A 86 -26.43 17.19 2.06
C ILE A 86 -26.02 18.64 2.39
N ILE A 87 -25.05 18.86 3.29
CA ILE A 87 -24.63 20.23 3.68
C ILE A 87 -23.67 20.86 2.65
N GLY A 88 -23.18 20.09 1.67
CA GLY A 88 -22.33 20.60 0.58
C GLY A 88 -23.08 21.06 -0.68
N HIS A 89 -24.42 21.03 -0.70
CA HIS A 89 -25.21 21.31 -1.90
C HIS A 89 -26.49 22.12 -1.64
N LEU A 90 -26.38 23.16 -0.80
CA LEU A 90 -27.30 24.31 -0.78
C LEU A 90 -26.51 25.61 -0.71
#